data_AF-A0A6A6ZDI1-F1
#
_entry.id   AF-A0A6A6ZDI1-F1
#
_cell.length_a   1.000
_cell.length_b   1.000
_cell.length_c   1.000
_cell.angle_alpha   90.00
_cell.angle_beta   90.00
_cell.angle_gamma   90.00
#
_symmetry.space_group_name_H-M   'P 1'
#
loop_
_entity.id
_entity.type
_entity.pdbx_description
1 polymer ?
#
loop_
_entity_poly.entity_id
_entity_poly.type
_entity_poly.pdbx_seq_one_letter_code
_entity_poly.pdbx_strand_id
1 'polypeptide(L)'
;MDVDKVLQAEDCKYEQSIIQEYLKRVRDVTWNKVFLQGVQPPASTGGSTSETLIGLGPPKTQEGDVIAILYGCSVPVILRPMRDASSPQGYDFIGEAYIYGKMDGEAMFQSYLEMDFILL
;
A
#
# COMPACT_ATOMS: atom_id res chain seq x y z
N MET A 1 -7.31 26.71 -1.05
CA MET A 1 -5.88 27.04 -0.81
C MET A 1 -5.09 26.07 -1.66
N ASP A 2 -4.23 26.56 -2.54
CA ASP A 2 -3.49 25.75 -3.50
C ASP A 2 -2.24 25.16 -2.81
N VAL A 3 -2.23 23.84 -2.59
CA VAL A 3 -1.17 23.15 -1.83
C VAL A 3 0.18 23.31 -2.54
N ASP A 4 0.19 23.36 -3.87
CA ASP A 4 1.41 23.51 -4.65
C ASP A 4 2.03 24.89 -4.47
N LYS A 5 1.20 25.94 -4.30
CA LYS A 5 1.68 27.29 -3.95
C LYS A 5 2.25 27.37 -2.54
N VAL A 6 1.70 26.62 -1.58
CA VAL A 6 2.20 26.60 -0.19
C VAL A 6 3.54 25.87 -0.09
N LEU A 7 3.74 24.83 -0.89
CA LEU A 7 5.01 24.10 -0.94
C LEU A 7 6.14 24.89 -1.64
N GLN A 8 5.80 25.88 -2.48
CA GLN A 8 6.77 26.69 -3.23
C GLN A 8 7.09 28.04 -2.59
N ALA A 9 6.38 28.45 -1.53
CA ALA A 9 6.63 29.72 -0.88
C ALA A 9 7.91 29.64 -0.03
N GLU A 10 9.01 30.24 -0.48
CA GLU A 10 10.27 30.37 0.25
C GLU A 10 10.30 31.65 1.11
N ASP A 11 9.46 31.77 2.16
CA ASP A 11 9.54 32.91 3.08
C ASP A 11 9.30 32.47 4.55
N CYS A 12 10.32 32.72 5.39
CA CYS A 12 10.46 32.46 6.84
C CYS A 12 10.79 31.02 7.31
N LYS A 13 12.08 30.78 7.55
CA LYS A 13 12.76 29.47 7.70
C LYS A 13 12.48 28.62 8.96
N TYR A 14 11.52 28.94 9.83
CA TYR A 14 11.27 28.13 11.06
C TYR A 14 9.82 27.67 11.25
N GLU A 15 8.81 28.49 10.93
CA GLU A 15 7.39 28.07 11.01
C GLU A 15 6.94 27.19 9.83
N GLN A 16 7.70 27.18 8.73
CA GLN A 16 7.40 26.37 7.55
C GLN A 16 7.54 24.85 7.78
N SER A 17 8.29 24.41 8.79
CA SER A 17 8.62 22.99 8.99
C SER A 17 7.37 22.11 9.24
N ILE A 18 6.51 22.48 10.18
CA ILE A 18 5.38 21.64 10.57
C ILE A 18 4.28 21.66 9.51
N ILE A 19 3.96 22.83 8.96
CA ILE A 19 2.91 22.96 7.95
C ILE A 19 3.32 22.25 6.66
N GLN A 20 4.57 22.39 6.20
CA GLN A 20 5.04 21.68 5.01
C GLN A 20 5.08 20.16 5.23
N GLU A 21 5.55 19.70 6.39
CA GLU A 21 5.56 18.27 6.72
C GLU A 21 4.14 17.70 6.81
N TYR A 22 3.22 18.42 7.45
CA TYR A 22 1.81 18.08 7.51
C TYR A 22 1.18 18.02 6.11
N LEU A 23 1.34 19.06 5.29
CA LEU A 23 0.78 19.12 3.94
C LEU A 23 1.38 18.05 3.03
N LYS A 24 2.67 17.75 3.18
CA LYS A 24 3.33 16.64 2.46
C LYS A 24 2.69 15.31 2.84
N ARG A 25 2.50 15.04 4.14
CA ARG A 25 1.82 13.82 4.63
C ARG A 25 0.38 13.74 4.12
N VAL A 26 -0.41 14.82 4.24
CA VAL A 26 -1.79 14.89 3.74
C VAL A 26 -1.84 14.58 2.25
N ARG A 27 -0.95 15.18 1.45
CA ARG A 27 -0.87 14.93 0.01
C ARG A 27 -0.52 13.47 -0.29
N ASP A 28 0.44 12.89 0.41
CA ASP A 28 0.87 11.49 0.21
C ASP A 28 -0.23 10.48 0.62
N VAL A 29 -1.12 10.84 1.55
CA VAL A 29 -2.25 9.99 1.95
C VAL A 29 -3.52 10.21 1.14
N THR A 30 -3.73 11.39 0.54
CA THR A 30 -4.99 11.72 -0.16
C THR A 30 -4.88 11.80 -1.68
N TRP A 31 -3.76 12.29 -2.23
CA TRP A 31 -3.69 12.70 -3.64
C TRP A 31 -2.61 11.97 -4.45
N ASN A 32 -1.51 11.56 -3.83
CA ASN A 32 -0.38 10.90 -4.52
C ASN A 32 -0.51 9.37 -4.52
N LYS A 33 -1.70 8.84 -4.84
CA LYS A 33 -1.94 7.39 -4.90
C LYS A 33 -1.78 6.88 -6.33
N VAL A 34 -1.29 5.66 -6.47
CA VAL A 34 -1.22 4.96 -7.76
C VAL A 34 -2.35 3.96 -7.87
N PHE A 35 -2.89 3.81 -9.09
CA PHE A 35 -3.87 2.78 -9.38
C PHE A 35 -3.22 1.40 -9.33
N LEU A 36 -3.87 0.43 -8.69
CA LEU A 36 -3.43 -0.94 -8.55
C LEU A 36 -4.42 -1.89 -9.22
N GLN A 37 -3.86 -2.87 -9.92
CA GLN A 37 -4.59 -4.06 -10.35
C GLN A 37 -3.85 -5.29 -9.81
N GLY A 38 -4.46 -5.97 -8.86
CA GLY A 38 -3.96 -7.22 -8.29
C GLY A 38 -4.57 -8.43 -8.99
N VAL A 39 -3.76 -9.45 -9.22
CA VAL A 39 -4.22 -10.74 -9.74
C VAL A 39 -4.04 -11.75 -8.62
N GLN A 40 -5.14 -12.39 -8.20
CA GLN A 40 -5.05 -13.50 -7.26
C GLN A 40 -4.31 -14.66 -7.95
N PRO A 41 -3.36 -15.33 -7.25
CA PRO A 41 -2.77 -16.55 -7.78
C PRO A 41 -3.88 -17.59 -8.02
N PRO A 42 -3.76 -18.43 -9.07
CA PRO A 42 -4.78 -19.41 -9.39
C PRO A 42 -5.03 -20.29 -8.15
N ALA A 43 -6.26 -20.28 -7.65
CA ALA A 43 -6.68 -21.16 -6.59
C ALA A 43 -6.38 -22.61 -7.02
N SER A 44 -5.79 -23.41 -6.15
CA SER A 44 -5.44 -24.81 -6.37
C SER A 44 -6.65 -25.73 -6.65
N THR A 45 -7.86 -25.17 -6.76
CA THR A 45 -9.11 -25.90 -6.92
C THR A 45 -10.02 -25.19 -7.93
N GLY A 46 -9.87 -25.50 -9.23
CA GLY A 46 -10.90 -25.54 -10.28
C GLY A 46 -11.96 -24.42 -10.44
N GLY A 47 -11.85 -23.27 -9.77
CA GLY A 47 -12.84 -22.18 -9.81
C GLY A 47 -12.53 -21.17 -10.91
N SER A 48 -13.38 -21.11 -11.93
CA SER A 48 -13.23 -20.28 -13.12
C SER A 48 -13.65 -18.82 -12.90
N THR A 49 -13.00 -18.09 -12.00
CA THR A 49 -13.05 -16.62 -11.97
C THR A 49 -11.84 -16.11 -11.21
N SER A 50 -10.79 -15.70 -11.92
CA SER A 50 -9.74 -14.85 -11.36
C SER A 50 -10.37 -13.50 -10.98
N GLU A 51 -10.75 -13.35 -9.72
CA GLU A 51 -11.20 -12.05 -9.21
C GLU A 51 -10.03 -11.08 -9.32
N THR A 52 -10.19 -10.06 -10.16
CA THR A 52 -9.22 -8.98 -10.28
C THR A 52 -9.43 -8.03 -9.11
N LEU A 53 -8.38 -7.79 -8.34
CA LEU A 53 -8.39 -6.80 -7.28
C LEU A 53 -8.09 -5.44 -7.88
N ILE A 54 -8.88 -4.43 -7.51
CA ILE A 54 -8.66 -3.05 -7.97
C ILE A 54 -8.53 -2.15 -6.75
N GLY A 55 -7.59 -1.20 -6.80
CA GLY A 55 -7.35 -0.33 -5.66
C GLY A 55 -6.43 0.84 -5.91
N LEU A 56 -6.06 1.49 -4.81
CA LEU A 56 -5.14 2.62 -4.74
C LEU A 56 -4.03 2.32 -3.74
N GLY A 57 -2.78 2.42 -4.19
CA GLY A 57 -1.59 2.18 -3.39
C GLY A 57 -0.77 3.44 -3.12
N PRO A 58 0.20 3.37 -2.20
CA PRO A 58 1.17 4.44 -1.99
C PRO A 58 1.97 4.75 -3.27
N PRO A 59 2.50 5.97 -3.43
CA PRO A 59 3.16 6.41 -4.67
C PRO A 59 4.40 5.58 -5.05
N LYS A 60 4.97 4.84 -4.11
CA LYS A 60 6.12 3.95 -4.32
C LYS A 60 5.74 2.54 -4.74
N THR A 61 4.45 2.21 -4.89
CA THR A 61 4.02 0.87 -5.31
C THR A 61 4.50 0.58 -6.73
N GLN A 62 4.96 -0.64 -6.97
CA GLN A 62 5.46 -1.07 -8.27
C GLN A 62 5.02 -2.49 -8.61
N GLU A 63 5.19 -2.89 -9.86
CA GLU A 63 4.89 -4.25 -10.30
C GLU A 63 5.70 -5.30 -9.51
N GLY A 64 5.04 -6.37 -9.10
CA GLY A 64 5.63 -7.43 -8.28
C GLY A 64 5.53 -7.19 -6.77
N ASP A 65 5.02 -6.03 -6.33
CA ASP A 65 4.61 -5.85 -4.94
C ASP A 65 3.39 -6.72 -4.61
N VAL A 66 3.26 -7.10 -3.34
CA VAL A 66 2.23 -7.98 -2.81
C VAL A 66 1.20 -7.16 -2.04
N ILE A 67 -0.08 -7.39 -2.33
CA ILE A 67 -1.19 -6.90 -1.53
C ILE A 67 -1.42 -7.91 -0.40
N ALA A 68 -1.32 -7.47 0.84
CA ALA A 68 -1.53 -8.31 2.02
C ALA A 68 -2.41 -7.60 3.04
N ILE A 69 -3.09 -8.36 3.89
CA ILE A 69 -3.69 -7.85 5.12
C ILE A 69 -2.96 -8.55 6.25
N LEU A 70 -2.26 -7.77 7.08
CA LEU A 70 -1.55 -8.31 8.23
C LEU A 70 -2.57 -8.67 9.32
N TYR A 71 -2.37 -9.79 10.00
CA TYR A 71 -3.25 -10.16 11.12
C TYR A 71 -3.28 -9.05 12.18
N GLY A 72 -4.50 -8.66 12.56
CA GLY A 72 -4.75 -7.55 13.47
C GLY A 72 -4.91 -6.19 12.80
N CYS A 73 -4.68 -6.07 11.49
CA CYS A 73 -5.00 -4.87 10.70
C CYS A 73 -6.36 -5.01 10.02
N SER A 74 -7.07 -3.88 9.84
CA SER A 74 -8.36 -3.82 9.13
C SER A 74 -8.23 -3.37 7.68
N VAL A 75 -7.02 -3.03 7.23
CA VAL A 75 -6.76 -2.44 5.91
C VAL A 75 -5.65 -3.19 5.17
N PRO A 76 -5.72 -3.29 3.83
CA PRO A 76 -4.64 -3.80 2.99
C PRO A 76 -3.39 -2.95 3.07
N VAL A 77 -2.25 -3.61 2.86
CA VAL A 77 -0.92 -3.02 2.79
C VAL A 77 -0.18 -3.54 1.57
N ILE A 78 0.79 -2.76 1.10
CA ILE A 78 1.70 -3.12 0.01
C ILE A 78 3.04 -3.53 0.62
N LEU A 79 3.44 -4.76 0.31
CA LEU A 79 4.71 -5.36 0.73
C LEU A 79 5.58 -5.63 -0.48
N ARG A 80 6.87 -5.33 -0.38
CA ARG A 80 7.83 -5.60 -1.45
C ARG A 80 8.76 -6.74 -1.09
N PRO A 81 8.73 -7.88 -1.81
CA PRO A 81 9.67 -8.96 -1.57
C PRO A 81 11.12 -8.51 -1.80
N MET A 82 11.99 -8.69 -0.82
CA MET A 82 13.43 -8.53 -1.00
C MET A 82 13.99 -9.78 -1.67
N ARG A 83 14.66 -9.60 -2.81
CA ARG A 83 15.34 -10.69 -3.52
C ARG A 83 16.81 -10.69 -3.10
N ASP A 84 17.10 -11.18 -1.91
CA ASP A 84 18.47 -11.53 -1.53
C ASP A 84 18.62 -13.05 -1.58
N ALA A 85 19.61 -13.53 -2.34
CA ALA A 85 19.89 -14.95 -2.47
C ALA A 85 20.49 -15.57 -1.19
N SER A 86 20.87 -14.75 -0.21
CA SER A 86 21.65 -15.14 0.96
C SER A 86 20.94 -14.99 2.31
N SER A 87 19.71 -14.45 2.33
CA SER A 87 18.95 -14.12 3.54
C SER A 87 17.54 -14.71 3.52
N PRO A 88 16.87 -14.90 4.68
CA PRO A 88 15.44 -15.22 4.69
C PRO A 88 14.67 -14.15 3.92
N GLN A 89 13.65 -14.57 3.17
CA GLN A 89 12.88 -13.72 2.27
C GLN A 89 12.11 -12.65 3.08
N GLY A 90 12.73 -11.49 3.26
CA GLY A 90 12.15 -10.33 3.93
C GLY A 90 11.28 -9.51 3.01
N TYR A 91 10.49 -8.62 3.60
CA TYR A 91 9.60 -7.73 2.88
C TYR A 91 9.73 -6.29 3.38
N ASP A 92 9.93 -5.34 2.47
CA ASP A 92 9.83 -3.93 2.81
C ASP A 92 8.35 -3.53 2.91
N PHE A 93 7.99 -2.82 3.98
CA PHE A 93 6.68 -2.20 4.12
C PHE A 93 6.60 -0.92 3.29
N ILE A 94 5.82 -0.92 2.21
CA ILE A 94 5.69 0.24 1.31
C ILE A 94 4.61 1.21 1.82
N GLY A 95 3.50 0.68 2.36
CA GLY A 95 2.44 1.48 2.96
C GLY A 95 1.04 0.88 2.81
N GLU A 96 0.06 1.58 3.38
CA GLU A 96 -1.37 1.21 3.31
C GLU A 96 -1.95 1.42 1.90
N ALA A 97 -2.87 0.53 1.53
CA ALA A 97 -3.61 0.59 0.28
C ALA A 97 -5.12 0.50 0.52
N TYR A 98 -5.87 1.14 -0.37
CA TYR A 98 -7.30 0.93 -0.48
C TYR A 98 -7.56 -0.12 -1.55
N ILE A 99 -8.18 -1.24 -1.20
CA ILE A 99 -8.59 -2.26 -2.17
C ILE A 99 -10.11 -2.39 -2.10
N TYR A 100 -10.76 -2.29 -3.25
CA TYR A 100 -12.21 -2.34 -3.34
C TYR A 100 -12.75 -3.65 -2.78
N GLY A 101 -13.66 -3.56 -1.81
CA GLY A 101 -14.32 -4.72 -1.19
C GLY A 101 -13.43 -5.58 -0.29
N LYS A 102 -12.25 -5.08 0.12
CA LYS A 102 -11.29 -5.79 0.99
C LYS A 102 -10.87 -4.96 2.21
N MET A 103 -11.53 -3.83 2.45
CA MET A 103 -11.38 -3.00 3.66
C MET A 103 -12.32 -3.51 4.76
N ASP A 104 -12.27 -2.92 5.95
CA ASP A 104 -13.21 -3.16 7.06
C ASP A 104 -13.38 -4.64 7.45
N GLY A 105 -12.33 -5.45 7.20
CA GLY A 105 -12.33 -6.88 7.51
C GLY A 105 -13.11 -7.76 6.51
N GLU A 106 -13.65 -7.22 5.42
CA GLU A 106 -14.40 -7.98 4.39
C GLU A 106 -13.57 -9.13 3.79
N ALA A 107 -12.25 -8.96 3.73
CA ALA A 107 -11.32 -9.95 3.23
C ALA A 107 -11.08 -11.12 4.21
N MET A 108 -11.33 -10.96 5.51
CA MET A 108 -11.07 -12.00 6.52
C MET A 108 -12.01 -13.20 6.40
N PHE A 109 -13.14 -13.04 5.69
CA PHE A 109 -14.13 -14.09 5.47
C PHE A 109 -13.92 -14.87 4.17
N GLN A 110 -12.82 -14.60 3.45
CA GLN A 110 -12.52 -15.19 2.15
C GLN A 110 -11.28 -16.07 2.24
N SER A 111 -11.21 -17.10 1.39
CA SER A 111 -10.09 -18.05 1.36
C SER A 111 -8.88 -17.45 0.65
N TYR A 112 -8.10 -16.66 1.37
CA TYR A 112 -6.78 -16.17 0.92
C TYR A 112 -5.65 -17.10 1.36
N LEU A 113 -4.49 -16.98 0.70
CA LEU A 113 -3.29 -17.66 1.13
C LEU A 113 -2.76 -17.00 2.41
N GLU A 114 -2.65 -17.79 3.47
CA GLU A 114 -1.98 -17.38 4.70
C GLU A 114 -0.46 -17.55 4.54
N MET A 115 0.31 -16.53 4.91
CA MET A 115 1.77 -16.50 4.78
C MET A 115 2.38 -15.73 5.95
N ASP A 116 3.56 -16.17 6.39
CA ASP A 116 4.37 -15.43 7.36
C ASP A 116 5.24 -14.40 6.64
N PHE A 117 5.23 -13.16 7.14
CA PHE A 117 6.04 -12.07 6.61
C PHE A 117 7.07 -11.62 7.64
N ILE A 118 8.34 -11.56 7.24
CA ILE A 118 9.40 -10.88 8.00
C ILE A 118 9.51 -9.47 7.44
N LEU A 119 9.02 -8.49 8.19
CA LEU A 119 9.12 -7.07 7.82
C LEU A 119 10.47 -6.51 8.28
N LEU A 120 11.16 -5.78 7.39
CA LEU A 120 12.46 -5.17 7.64
C LEU A 120 12.39 -3.65 7.77
#